data_AF-A0AA38L1F3-F1
#
_entry.id   AF-A0AA38L1F3-F1
#
_cell.length_a   1.000
_cell.length_b   1.000
_cell.length_c   1.000
_cell.angle_alpha   90.00
_cell.angle_beta   90.00
_cell.angle_gamma   90.00
#
_symmetry.space_group_name_H-M   'P 1'
#
loop_
_entity.id
_entity.type
_entity.pdbx_description
1 polymer ?
#
loop_
_entity_poly.entity_id
_entity_poly.type
_entity_poly.pdbx_seq_one_letter_code
_entity_poly.pdbx_strand_id
1 'polypeptide(L)'
;FGLSDGEGCERFWHSISKLIAYLRVCRYYLRLHTIDSQVQHADRESLEKLATWLVRKWRQAEVKRTKALKAICESGRTQEFLQLQWEAQVKAQTKPMPRQSKNAGKNAVEEALRLRKSCDASRARVAQLDAILTDTNAPLYEVAEAELELERLRPKFKKALAEVSQKERLLGVEGKAQYRHLVSSPFLQARMNALTVKTRLREKLRARKFEFNRIERSFRRQQFNERKIVTHTEDSIKWHDPGIQRLARSYNELHKKMVDLVRTKRAPRNAVIPSEI
;
A
#
# COMPACT_ATOMS: atom_id res chain seq x y z
N PHE A 1 -19.19 26.40 -14.72
CA PHE A 1 -18.18 25.70 -13.89
C PHE A 1 -18.34 24.17 -13.75
N GLY A 2 -19.51 23.55 -14.03
CA GLY A 2 -19.77 22.14 -13.68
C GLY A 2 -19.15 21.03 -14.55
N LEU A 3 -18.44 21.36 -15.64
CA LEU A 3 -17.91 20.37 -16.61
C LEU A 3 -16.40 20.49 -16.87
N SER A 4 -15.61 20.97 -15.92
CA SER A 4 -14.15 21.14 -16.10
C SER A 4 -13.33 20.09 -15.35
N ASP A 5 -12.20 19.74 -15.94
CA ASP A 5 -11.16 18.80 -15.47
C ASP A 5 -10.36 19.29 -14.25
N GLY A 6 -10.96 20.15 -13.42
CA GLY A 6 -10.32 20.82 -12.29
C GLY A 6 -9.56 22.10 -12.68
N GLU A 7 -9.32 22.35 -13.97
CA GLU A 7 -8.62 23.55 -14.45
C GLU A 7 -9.53 24.78 -14.64
N GLY A 8 -10.85 24.63 -14.56
CA GLY A 8 -11.80 25.72 -14.83
C GLY A 8 -11.63 26.92 -13.89
N CYS A 9 -11.30 26.67 -12.62
CA CYS A 9 -11.05 27.71 -11.64
C CYS A 9 -9.76 28.48 -11.97
N GLU A 10 -8.68 27.79 -12.35
CA GLU A 10 -7.41 28.43 -12.73
C GLU A 10 -7.56 29.26 -14.01
N ARG A 11 -8.30 28.76 -15.00
CA ARG A 11 -8.58 29.48 -16.26
C ARG A 11 -9.42 30.73 -16.04
N PHE A 12 -10.45 30.63 -15.20
CA PHE A 12 -11.26 31.76 -14.81
C PHE A 12 -10.44 32.78 -14.01
N TRP A 13 -9.66 32.33 -13.04
CA TRP A 13 -8.74 33.20 -12.30
C TRP A 13 -7.78 33.93 -13.24
N HIS A 14 -7.21 33.23 -14.23
CA HIS A 14 -6.34 33.84 -15.22
C HIS A 14 -7.06 34.91 -16.05
N SER A 15 -8.31 34.67 -16.49
CA SER A 15 -9.06 35.63 -17.30
C SER A 15 -9.39 36.92 -16.54
N ILE A 16 -9.72 36.83 -15.25
CA ILE A 16 -10.02 38.00 -14.42
C ILE A 16 -8.78 38.65 -13.79
N SER A 17 -7.64 37.95 -13.74
CA SER A 17 -6.41 38.46 -13.09
C SER A 17 -5.92 39.80 -13.66
N LYS A 18 -6.14 40.03 -14.95
CA LYS A 18 -5.79 41.28 -15.65
C LYS A 18 -6.63 42.47 -15.16
N LEU A 19 -7.83 42.22 -14.63
CA LEU A 19 -8.71 43.24 -14.11
C LEU A 19 -8.28 43.75 -12.72
N ILE A 20 -7.44 43.00 -11.99
CA ILE A 20 -7.07 43.32 -10.60
C ILE A 20 -6.47 44.73 -10.46
N ALA A 21 -5.56 45.11 -11.36
CA ALA A 21 -4.89 46.41 -11.31
C ALA A 21 -5.88 47.57 -11.50
N TYR A 22 -6.76 47.45 -12.51
CA TYR A 22 -7.79 48.44 -12.79
C TYR A 22 -8.81 48.53 -11.65
N LEU A 23 -9.33 47.39 -11.23
CA LEU A 23 -10.38 47.29 -10.22
C LEU A 23 -9.95 47.79 -8.84
N ARG A 24 -8.65 47.80 -8.52
CA ARG A 24 -8.11 48.31 -7.26
C ARG A 24 -8.41 49.79 -7.03
N VAL A 25 -8.49 50.58 -8.10
CA VAL A 25 -8.73 52.04 -8.06
C VAL A 25 -10.22 52.38 -8.26
N CYS A 26 -11.03 51.42 -8.72
CA CYS A 26 -12.47 51.60 -8.91
C CYS A 26 -13.28 51.59 -7.60
N ARG A 27 -14.42 52.30 -7.63
CA ARG A 27 -15.44 52.27 -6.56
C ARG A 27 -16.08 50.88 -6.45
N TYR A 28 -16.58 50.56 -5.26
CA TYR A 28 -17.14 49.24 -4.91
C TYR A 28 -18.14 48.69 -5.93
N TYR A 29 -19.18 49.46 -6.28
CA TYR A 29 -20.23 49.01 -7.20
C TYR A 29 -19.73 48.79 -8.64
N LEU A 30 -18.80 49.64 -9.10
CA LEU A 30 -18.18 49.46 -10.42
C LEU A 30 -17.36 48.16 -10.45
N ARG A 31 -16.62 47.87 -9.38
CA ARG A 31 -15.86 46.63 -9.25
C ARG A 31 -16.76 45.41 -9.32
N LEU A 32 -17.86 45.41 -8.58
CA LEU A 32 -18.82 44.29 -8.57
C LEU A 32 -19.44 44.09 -9.95
N HIS A 33 -19.92 45.18 -10.57
CA HIS A 33 -20.53 45.13 -11.91
C HIS A 33 -19.57 44.64 -12.99
N THR A 34 -18.30 45.09 -12.98
CA THR A 34 -17.30 44.66 -13.97
C THR A 34 -16.96 43.18 -13.81
N ILE A 35 -16.81 42.68 -12.58
CA ILE A 35 -16.58 41.26 -12.34
C ILE A 35 -17.77 40.43 -12.82
N ASP A 36 -19.00 40.85 -12.46
CA ASP A 36 -20.22 40.14 -12.85
C ASP A 36 -20.38 40.09 -14.37
N SER A 37 -20.15 41.22 -15.05
CA SER A 37 -20.15 41.29 -16.51
C SER A 37 -19.12 40.34 -17.14
N GLN A 38 -17.93 40.24 -16.56
CA GLN A 38 -16.88 39.34 -17.04
C GLN A 38 -17.23 37.87 -16.83
N VAL A 39 -17.88 37.52 -15.71
CA VAL A 39 -18.40 36.18 -15.44
C VAL A 39 -19.46 35.81 -16.48
N GLN A 40 -20.45 36.68 -16.69
CA GLN A 40 -21.51 36.47 -17.67
C GLN A 40 -20.98 36.36 -19.11
N HIS A 41 -19.94 37.12 -19.45
CA HIS A 41 -19.28 37.01 -20.75
C HIS A 41 -18.55 35.66 -20.90
N ALA A 42 -17.78 35.25 -19.88
CA ALA A 42 -17.08 33.97 -19.90
C ALA A 42 -18.04 32.78 -19.97
N ASP A 43 -19.19 32.85 -19.29
CA ASP A 43 -20.22 31.82 -19.36
C ASP A 43 -20.82 31.73 -20.77
N ARG A 44 -21.17 32.86 -21.40
CA ARG A 44 -21.65 32.90 -22.79
C ARG A 44 -20.64 32.33 -23.77
N GLU A 45 -19.40 32.78 -23.69
CA GLU A 45 -18.30 32.28 -24.53
C GLU A 45 -18.09 30.77 -24.33
N SER A 46 -18.22 30.28 -23.10
CA SER A 46 -18.10 28.84 -22.81
C SER A 46 -19.24 28.02 -23.42
N LEU A 47 -20.46 28.56 -23.43
CA LEU A 47 -21.63 27.92 -24.03
C LEU A 47 -21.52 27.87 -25.56
N GLU A 48 -21.09 28.98 -26.18
CA GLU A 48 -20.83 29.03 -27.63
C GLU A 48 -19.80 27.98 -28.06
N LYS A 49 -18.74 27.80 -27.25
CA LYS A 49 -17.65 26.85 -27.53
C LYS A 49 -17.93 25.43 -27.03
N LEU A 50 -19.08 25.17 -26.42
CA LEU A 50 -19.38 23.90 -25.74
C LEU A 50 -19.36 22.72 -26.70
N ALA A 51 -19.99 22.86 -27.87
CA ALA A 51 -20.05 21.79 -28.87
C ALA A 51 -18.64 21.39 -29.35
N THR A 52 -17.80 22.36 -29.69
CA THR A 52 -16.40 22.11 -30.10
C THR A 52 -15.59 21.46 -28.97
N TRP A 53 -15.81 21.90 -27.73
CA TRP A 53 -15.16 21.31 -26.57
C TRP A 53 -15.57 19.84 -26.37
N LEU A 54 -16.86 19.53 -26.48
CA LEU A 54 -17.40 18.17 -26.38
C LEU A 54 -16.82 17.25 -27.46
N VAL A 55 -16.81 17.69 -28.71
CA VAL A 55 -16.22 16.92 -29.82
C VAL A 55 -14.75 16.63 -29.56
N ARG A 56 -14.00 17.62 -29.09
CA ARG A 56 -12.58 17.44 -28.76
C ARG A 56 -12.39 16.43 -27.61
N LYS A 57 -13.18 16.54 -26.54
CA LYS A 57 -13.11 15.61 -25.40
C LYS A 57 -13.51 14.19 -25.79
N TRP A 58 -14.53 14.03 -26.62
CA TRP A 58 -14.93 12.76 -27.20
C TRP A 58 -13.78 12.11 -27.98
N ARG A 59 -13.17 12.84 -28.92
CA ARG A 59 -12.01 12.34 -29.69
C ARG A 59 -10.85 11.92 -28.79
N GLN A 60 -10.54 12.71 -27.76
CA GLN A 60 -9.50 12.35 -26.78
C GLN A 60 -9.86 11.09 -25.99
N ALA A 61 -11.12 10.94 -25.59
CA ALA A 61 -11.60 9.74 -24.91
C ALA A 61 -11.50 8.52 -25.83
N GLU A 62 -11.85 8.65 -27.10
CA GLU A 62 -11.78 7.57 -28.08
C GLU A 62 -10.34 7.12 -28.35
N VAL A 63 -9.41 8.07 -28.51
CA VAL A 63 -7.97 7.75 -28.63
C VAL A 63 -7.43 7.03 -27.39
N LYS A 64 -7.87 7.43 -26.19
CA LYS A 64 -7.48 6.74 -24.96
C LYS A 64 -8.10 5.35 -24.85
N ARG A 65 -9.38 5.20 -25.24
CA ARG A 65 -10.12 3.94 -25.24
C ARG A 65 -9.45 2.94 -26.18
N THR A 66 -9.22 3.32 -27.43
CA THR A 66 -8.55 2.47 -28.43
C THR A 66 -7.16 2.03 -27.99
N LYS A 67 -6.36 2.95 -27.44
CA LYS A 67 -5.04 2.62 -26.87
C LYS A 67 -5.14 1.65 -25.68
N ALA A 68 -6.10 1.84 -24.78
CA ALA A 68 -6.30 0.96 -23.64
C ALA A 68 -6.76 -0.44 -24.06
N LEU A 69 -7.71 -0.53 -25.01
CA LEU A 69 -8.17 -1.80 -25.56
C LEU A 69 -7.03 -2.56 -26.22
N LYS A 70 -6.19 -1.88 -27.02
CA LYS A 70 -5.01 -2.48 -27.62
C LYS A 70 -4.07 -3.06 -26.55
N ALA A 71 -3.79 -2.31 -25.48
CA ALA A 71 -2.95 -2.78 -24.38
C ALA A 71 -3.57 -3.98 -23.62
N ILE A 72 -4.90 -4.02 -23.47
CA ILE A 72 -5.59 -5.17 -22.88
C ILE A 72 -5.44 -6.40 -23.79
N CYS A 73 -5.65 -6.26 -25.09
CA CYS A 73 -5.44 -7.35 -26.06
C CYS A 73 -3.99 -7.87 -26.04
N GLU A 74 -3.02 -6.96 -26.08
CA GLU A 74 -1.58 -7.30 -26.01
C GLU A 74 -1.18 -7.99 -24.69
N SER A 75 -1.91 -7.74 -23.60
CA SER A 75 -1.63 -8.38 -22.31
C SER A 75 -2.02 -9.86 -22.24
N GLY A 76 -2.88 -10.33 -23.16
CA GLY A 76 -3.42 -11.70 -23.15
C GLY A 76 -4.29 -12.03 -21.94
N ARG A 77 -4.81 -11.01 -21.22
CA ARG A 77 -5.67 -11.18 -20.03
C ARG A 77 -7.06 -10.63 -20.28
N THR A 78 -8.06 -11.21 -19.61
CA THR A 78 -9.43 -10.71 -19.64
C THR A 78 -9.55 -9.40 -18.87
N GLN A 79 -10.49 -8.55 -19.26
CA GLN A 79 -10.77 -7.30 -18.56
C GLN A 79 -11.14 -7.52 -17.09
N GLU A 80 -11.95 -8.55 -16.81
CA GLU A 80 -12.36 -8.93 -15.45
C GLU A 80 -11.15 -9.27 -14.56
N PHE A 81 -10.20 -10.05 -15.10
CA PHE A 81 -8.96 -10.35 -14.38
C PHE A 81 -8.19 -9.08 -14.04
N LEU A 82 -8.06 -8.15 -14.99
CA LEU A 82 -7.33 -6.89 -14.78
C LEU A 82 -8.03 -6.00 -13.75
N GLN A 83 -9.36 -5.96 -13.72
CA GLN A 83 -10.13 -5.25 -12.69
C GLN A 83 -9.91 -5.84 -11.30
N LEU A 84 -9.98 -7.17 -11.18
CA LEU A 84 -9.68 -7.86 -9.91
C LEU A 84 -8.24 -7.61 -9.43
N GLN A 85 -7.27 -7.64 -10.34
CA GLN A 85 -5.88 -7.32 -10.01
C GLN A 85 -5.70 -5.86 -9.62
N TRP A 86 -6.38 -4.93 -10.31
CA TRP A 86 -6.36 -3.51 -9.95
C TRP A 86 -6.93 -3.29 -8.55
N GLU A 87 -8.07 -3.89 -8.22
CA GLU A 87 -8.63 -3.80 -6.87
C GLU A 87 -7.70 -4.41 -5.82
N ALA A 88 -7.10 -5.56 -6.10
CA ALA A 88 -6.13 -6.19 -5.21
C ALA A 88 -4.91 -5.28 -5.00
N GLN A 89 -4.42 -4.65 -6.06
CA GLN A 89 -3.33 -3.68 -6.00
C GLN A 89 -3.72 -2.45 -5.18
N VAL A 90 -4.89 -1.86 -5.42
CA VAL A 90 -5.39 -0.71 -4.65
C VAL A 90 -5.51 -1.06 -3.17
N LYS A 91 -6.13 -2.20 -2.83
CA LYS A 91 -6.24 -2.68 -1.44
C LYS A 91 -4.86 -2.86 -0.80
N ALA A 92 -3.88 -3.38 -1.53
CA ALA A 92 -2.52 -3.57 -1.03
C ALA A 92 -1.78 -2.23 -0.84
N GLN A 93 -1.89 -1.30 -1.80
CA GLN A 93 -1.17 -0.02 -1.81
C GLN A 93 -1.78 1.03 -0.87
N THR A 94 -3.11 1.01 -0.68
CA THR A 94 -3.83 1.93 0.22
C THR A 94 -3.83 1.46 1.67
N LYS A 95 -3.35 0.24 1.95
CA LYS A 95 -3.25 -0.27 3.31
C LYS A 95 -2.37 0.67 4.15
N PRO A 96 -2.83 1.10 5.34
CA PRO A 96 -2.02 1.97 6.19
C PRO A 96 -0.70 1.30 6.53
N MET A 97 0.38 2.07 6.47
CA MET A 97 1.70 1.59 6.85
C MET A 97 1.67 1.01 8.28
N PRO A 98 2.37 -0.12 8.52
CA PRO A 98 2.38 -0.75 9.84
C PRO A 98 2.96 0.21 10.87
N ARG A 99 2.38 0.25 12.06
CA ARG A 99 2.82 1.10 13.18
C ARG A 99 3.48 0.26 14.26
N GLN A 100 4.46 0.84 14.95
CA GLN A 100 5.02 0.21 16.15
C GLN A 100 3.94 0.07 17.22
N SER A 101 4.04 -0.97 18.04
CA SER A 101 3.13 -1.19 19.16
C SER A 101 3.89 -1.74 20.36
N LYS A 102 3.41 -1.40 21.56
CA LYS A 102 3.91 -1.98 22.81
C LYS A 102 3.65 -3.49 22.86
N ASN A 103 2.54 -3.94 22.28
CA ASN A 103 2.13 -5.33 22.27
C ASN A 103 2.50 -6.07 20.97
N ALA A 104 3.33 -5.47 20.09
CA ALA A 104 3.66 -6.06 18.80
C ALA A 104 4.28 -7.47 18.92
N GLY A 105 5.21 -7.65 19.87
CA GLY A 105 5.82 -8.95 20.16
C GLY A 105 4.79 -9.95 20.69
N LYS A 106 4.01 -9.55 21.72
CA LYS A 106 2.94 -10.34 22.32
C LYS A 106 1.94 -10.84 21.27
N ASN A 107 1.39 -9.93 20.48
CA ASN A 107 0.38 -10.24 19.47
C ASN A 107 0.93 -11.21 18.41
N ALA A 108 2.19 -11.02 17.97
CA ALA A 108 2.81 -11.90 16.98
C ALA A 108 3.03 -13.32 17.54
N VAL A 109 3.39 -13.44 18.82
CA VAL A 109 3.53 -14.74 19.51
C VAL A 109 2.17 -15.42 19.69
N GLU A 110 1.14 -14.67 20.11
CA GLU A 110 -0.24 -15.19 20.25
C GLU A 110 -0.83 -15.63 18.91
N GLU A 111 -0.60 -14.88 17.84
CA GLU A 111 -1.00 -15.24 16.48
C GLU A 111 -0.30 -16.52 16.02
N ALA A 112 1.02 -16.64 16.21
CA ALA A 112 1.76 -17.85 15.88
C ALA A 112 1.26 -19.06 16.69
N LEU A 113 0.99 -18.88 17.99
CA LEU A 113 0.38 -19.90 18.85
C LEU A 113 -1.00 -20.34 18.36
N ARG A 114 -1.85 -19.39 17.96
CA ARG A 114 -3.18 -19.69 17.42
C ARG A 114 -3.10 -20.46 16.10
N LEU A 115 -2.23 -20.03 15.19
CA LEU A 115 -2.01 -20.71 13.91
C LEU A 115 -1.46 -22.13 14.12
N ARG A 116 -0.54 -22.30 15.07
CA ARG A 116 0.00 -23.61 15.41
C ARG A 116 -1.04 -24.55 15.99
N LYS A 117 -1.87 -24.08 16.93
CA LYS A 117 -3.01 -24.88 17.43
C LYS A 117 -3.96 -25.29 16.31
N SER A 118 -4.23 -24.40 15.36
CA SER A 118 -5.03 -24.72 14.18
C SER A 118 -4.36 -25.78 13.31
N CYS A 119 -3.03 -25.71 13.11
CA CYS A 119 -2.28 -26.73 12.38
C CYS A 119 -2.29 -28.07 13.12
N ASP A 120 -2.12 -28.08 14.43
CA ASP A 120 -2.16 -29.31 15.23
C ASP A 120 -3.54 -29.98 15.15
N ALA A 121 -4.62 -29.20 15.18
CA ALA A 121 -5.99 -29.70 14.96
C ALA A 121 -6.19 -30.25 13.54
N SER A 122 -5.72 -29.54 12.50
CA SER A 122 -5.77 -30.04 11.13
C SER A 122 -4.93 -31.31 10.93
N ARG A 123 -3.77 -31.41 11.59
CA ARG A 123 -2.93 -32.61 11.58
C ARG A 123 -3.65 -33.78 12.22
N ALA A 124 -4.31 -33.57 13.37
CA ALA A 124 -5.10 -34.60 14.02
C ALA A 124 -6.26 -35.07 13.13
N ARG A 125 -6.95 -34.16 12.44
CA ARG A 125 -8.01 -34.52 11.49
C ARG A 125 -7.47 -35.31 10.30
N VAL A 126 -6.35 -34.89 9.71
CA VAL A 126 -5.69 -35.65 8.62
C VAL A 126 -5.33 -37.05 9.08
N ALA A 127 -4.76 -37.21 10.28
CA ALA A 127 -4.43 -38.52 10.83
C ALA A 127 -5.65 -39.41 11.08
N GLN A 128 -6.79 -38.83 11.52
CA GLN A 128 -8.05 -39.56 11.67
C GLN A 128 -8.58 -40.05 10.31
N LEU A 129 -8.55 -39.20 9.28
CA LEU A 129 -9.01 -39.57 7.95
C LEU A 129 -8.08 -40.61 7.29
N ASP A 130 -6.76 -40.45 7.44
CA ASP A 130 -5.79 -41.44 6.97
C ASP A 130 -5.99 -42.80 7.68
N ALA A 131 -6.39 -42.81 8.97
CA ALA A 131 -6.71 -44.04 9.70
C ALA A 131 -7.93 -44.78 9.13
N ILE A 132 -8.98 -44.05 8.72
CA ILE A 132 -10.17 -44.61 8.06
C ILE A 132 -9.80 -45.26 6.72
N LEU A 133 -8.89 -44.64 5.95
CA LEU A 133 -8.41 -45.22 4.69
C LEU A 133 -7.60 -46.50 4.87
N THR A 134 -6.90 -46.65 6.00
CA THR A 134 -6.12 -47.85 6.32
C THR A 134 -6.93 -48.95 7.00
N ASP A 135 -8.17 -48.67 7.41
CA ASP A 135 -9.03 -49.66 8.06
C ASP A 135 -9.69 -50.56 7.02
N THR A 136 -9.26 -51.82 6.98
CA THR A 136 -9.81 -52.88 6.11
C THR A 136 -11.28 -53.19 6.37
N ASN A 137 -11.85 -52.80 7.52
CA ASN A 137 -13.24 -53.03 7.86
C ASN A 137 -14.14 -51.79 7.62
N ALA A 138 -13.58 -50.67 7.19
CA ALA A 138 -14.35 -49.46 6.93
C ALA A 138 -15.27 -49.65 5.72
N PRO A 139 -16.55 -49.20 5.80
CA PRO A 139 -17.45 -49.29 4.66
C PRO A 139 -17.01 -48.36 3.53
N LEU A 140 -17.19 -48.80 2.28
CA LEU A 140 -16.72 -48.12 1.08
C LEU A 140 -17.15 -46.64 0.97
N TYR A 141 -18.32 -46.28 1.50
CA TYR A 141 -18.80 -44.89 1.49
C TYR A 141 -17.99 -44.00 2.44
N GLU A 142 -17.56 -44.49 3.60
CA GLU A 142 -16.74 -43.72 4.56
C GLU A 142 -15.33 -43.50 4.03
N VAL A 143 -14.78 -44.50 3.32
CA VAL A 143 -13.49 -44.38 2.63
C VAL A 143 -13.57 -43.29 1.55
N ALA A 144 -14.60 -43.33 0.69
CA ALA A 144 -14.77 -42.33 -0.37
C ALA A 144 -14.99 -40.90 0.17
N GLU A 145 -15.75 -40.75 1.26
CA GLU A 145 -15.91 -39.45 1.92
C GLU A 145 -14.59 -38.95 2.53
N ALA A 146 -13.83 -39.84 3.17
CA ALA A 146 -12.54 -39.52 3.77
C ALA A 146 -11.50 -39.09 2.72
N GLU A 147 -11.47 -39.74 1.55
CA GLU A 147 -10.60 -39.35 0.43
C GLU A 147 -10.90 -37.94 -0.07
N LEU A 148 -12.19 -37.63 -0.29
CA LEU A 148 -12.63 -36.33 -0.77
C LEU A 148 -12.36 -35.21 0.26
N GLU A 149 -12.51 -35.50 1.55
CA GLU A 149 -12.17 -34.55 2.61
C GLU A 149 -10.65 -34.33 2.69
N LEU A 150 -9.84 -35.38 2.57
CA LEU A 150 -8.37 -35.31 2.57
C LEU A 150 -7.84 -34.49 1.40
N GLU A 151 -8.39 -34.67 0.19
CA GLU A 151 -7.98 -33.92 -1.00
C GLU A 151 -8.19 -32.41 -0.79
N ARG A 152 -9.25 -32.02 -0.08
CA ARG A 152 -9.55 -30.61 0.26
C ARG A 152 -8.71 -30.09 1.44
N LEU A 153 -8.40 -30.93 2.42
CA LEU A 153 -7.70 -30.53 3.65
C LEU A 153 -6.18 -30.49 3.50
N ARG A 154 -5.56 -31.44 2.80
CA ARG A 154 -4.09 -31.50 2.60
C ARG A 154 -3.48 -30.20 2.06
N PRO A 155 -4.00 -29.56 0.99
CA PRO A 155 -3.42 -28.31 0.49
C PRO A 155 -3.57 -27.16 1.48
N LYS A 156 -4.71 -27.08 2.18
CA LYS A 156 -4.95 -26.07 3.23
C LYS A 156 -3.99 -26.26 4.40
N PHE A 157 -3.79 -27.50 4.83
CA PHE A 157 -2.86 -27.86 5.89
C PHE A 157 -1.42 -27.52 5.51
N LYS A 158 -0.98 -27.87 4.30
CA LYS A 158 0.37 -27.54 3.79
C LYS A 158 0.59 -26.02 3.75
N LYS A 159 -0.41 -25.26 3.31
CA LYS A 159 -0.36 -23.79 3.29
C LYS A 159 -0.27 -23.21 4.71
N ALA A 160 -1.10 -23.69 5.63
CA ALA A 160 -1.08 -23.25 7.03
C ALA A 160 0.25 -23.56 7.71
N LEU A 161 0.85 -24.72 7.44
CA LEU A 161 2.17 -25.09 7.95
C LEU A 161 3.26 -24.12 7.45
N ALA A 162 3.23 -23.77 6.16
CA ALA A 162 4.16 -22.81 5.59
C ALA A 162 3.99 -21.41 6.22
N GLU A 163 2.76 -20.98 6.49
CA GLU A 163 2.46 -19.72 7.18
C GLU A 163 3.02 -19.72 8.62
N VAL A 164 2.86 -20.83 9.36
CA VAL A 164 3.44 -20.99 10.71
C VAL A 164 4.97 -20.90 10.66
N SER A 165 5.62 -21.66 9.78
CA SER A 165 7.08 -21.63 9.65
C SER A 165 7.58 -20.23 9.26
N GLN A 166 6.87 -19.51 8.39
CA GLN A 166 7.22 -18.14 8.05
C GLN A 166 7.12 -17.20 9.25
N LYS A 167 6.05 -17.31 10.05
CA LYS A 167 5.86 -16.49 11.26
C LYS A 167 6.92 -16.80 12.32
N GLU A 168 7.25 -18.07 12.54
CA GLU A 168 8.31 -18.51 13.45
C GLU A 168 9.68 -17.96 13.02
N ARG A 169 10.00 -17.98 11.72
CA ARG A 169 11.22 -17.38 11.18
C ARG A 169 11.27 -15.87 11.39
N LEU A 170 10.15 -15.16 11.18
CA LEU A 170 10.07 -13.72 11.43
C LEU A 170 10.34 -13.39 12.91
N LEU A 171 9.78 -14.20 13.81
CA LEU A 171 10.04 -14.12 15.26
C LEU A 171 11.48 -14.52 15.63
N GLY A 172 12.16 -15.32 14.80
CA GLY A 172 13.51 -15.85 15.07
C GLY A 172 13.49 -17.01 16.05
N VAL A 173 12.40 -17.76 16.07
CA VAL A 173 12.15 -18.86 17.02
C VAL A 173 11.79 -20.09 16.20
N GLU A 174 12.77 -20.62 15.47
CA GLU A 174 12.55 -21.83 14.66
C GLU A 174 12.50 -23.06 15.58
N GLY A 175 11.40 -23.81 15.52
CA GLY A 175 11.40 -25.24 15.87
C GLY A 175 11.22 -25.67 17.33
N LYS A 176 10.78 -24.84 18.30
CA LYS A 176 10.61 -25.32 19.70
C LYS A 176 9.33 -24.89 20.41
N ALA A 177 8.70 -25.89 21.04
CA ALA A 177 7.35 -25.93 21.61
C ALA A 177 7.03 -25.02 22.83
N GLN A 178 7.82 -24.00 23.12
CA GLN A 178 7.63 -23.17 24.32
C GLN A 178 7.50 -21.70 23.97
N TYR A 179 6.37 -21.31 23.37
CA TYR A 179 6.08 -19.91 23.03
C TYR A 179 5.45 -19.12 24.18
N ARG A 180 4.90 -19.80 25.19
CA ARG A 180 4.15 -19.13 26.28
C ARG A 180 5.01 -18.12 27.06
N HIS A 181 6.28 -18.43 27.28
CA HIS A 181 7.20 -17.52 27.98
C HIS A 181 7.71 -16.38 27.08
N LEU A 182 7.53 -16.47 25.76
CA LEU A 182 7.98 -15.47 24.80
C LEU A 182 6.98 -14.31 24.63
N VAL A 183 5.74 -14.49 25.09
CA VAL A 183 4.66 -13.50 25.05
C VAL A 183 5.09 -12.17 25.69
N SER A 184 5.87 -12.22 26.78
CA SER A 184 6.37 -11.05 27.51
C SER A 184 7.81 -10.66 27.16
N SER A 185 8.42 -11.26 26.12
CA SER A 185 9.83 -11.02 25.80
C SER A 185 10.08 -9.58 25.30
N PRO A 186 10.88 -8.77 26.00
CA PRO A 186 11.25 -7.43 25.53
C PRO A 186 12.03 -7.47 24.21
N PHE A 187 12.75 -8.57 23.96
CA PHE A 187 13.53 -8.77 22.73
C PHE A 187 12.61 -8.92 21.52
N LEU A 188 11.57 -9.76 21.62
CA LEU A 188 10.62 -9.95 20.51
C LEU A 188 9.82 -8.67 20.22
N GLN A 189 9.48 -7.91 21.27
CA GLN A 189 8.87 -6.59 21.09
C GLN A 189 9.81 -5.64 20.32
N ALA A 190 11.08 -5.56 20.70
CA ALA A 190 12.06 -4.72 20.00
C ALA A 190 12.25 -5.17 18.54
N ARG A 191 12.37 -6.48 18.30
CA ARG A 191 12.53 -7.08 16.97
C ARG A 191 11.32 -6.81 16.06
N MET A 192 10.10 -6.98 16.58
CA MET A 192 8.89 -6.75 15.79
C MET A 192 8.70 -5.26 15.45
N ASN A 193 9.03 -4.39 16.40
CA ASN A 193 9.06 -2.95 16.15
C ASN A 193 10.16 -2.56 15.15
N ALA A 194 11.33 -3.21 15.20
CA ALA A 194 12.42 -2.96 14.25
C ALA A 194 12.03 -3.41 12.84
N LEU A 195 11.39 -4.58 12.70
CA LEU A 195 10.84 -5.04 11.42
C LEU A 195 9.81 -4.05 10.86
N THR A 196 8.94 -3.52 11.72
CA THR A 196 7.95 -2.51 11.33
C THR A 196 8.63 -1.23 10.83
N VAL A 197 9.62 -0.71 11.57
CA VAL A 197 10.39 0.48 11.14
C VAL A 197 11.12 0.23 9.83
N LYS A 198 11.79 -0.92 9.67
CA LYS A 198 12.48 -1.30 8.44
C LYS A 198 11.53 -1.39 7.25
N THR A 199 10.32 -1.91 7.46
CA THR A 199 9.28 -1.98 6.42
C THR A 199 8.83 -0.59 6.00
N ARG A 200 8.56 0.30 6.97
CA ARG A 200 8.22 1.71 6.69
C ARG A 200 9.35 2.44 5.97
N LEU A 201 10.59 2.22 6.39
CA LEU A 201 11.77 2.82 5.76
C LEU A 201 11.87 2.41 4.30
N ARG A 202 11.71 1.11 4.00
CA ARG A 202 11.69 0.58 2.63
C ARG A 202 10.57 1.20 1.78
N GLU A 203 9.36 1.28 2.31
CA GLU A 203 8.24 1.90 1.58
C GLU A 203 8.47 3.38 1.32
N LYS A 204 9.00 4.12 2.29
CA LYS A 204 9.37 5.53 2.08
C LYS A 204 10.48 5.71 1.05
N LEU A 205 11.50 4.84 1.05
CA LEU A 205 12.56 4.87 0.05
C LEU A 205 12.04 4.53 -1.36
N ARG A 206 11.08 3.60 -1.47
CA ARG A 206 10.39 3.31 -2.74
C ARG A 206 9.59 4.52 -3.22
N ALA A 207 8.77 5.11 -2.35
CA ALA A 207 8.02 6.33 -2.66
C ALA A 207 8.96 7.45 -3.13
N ARG A 208 10.08 7.64 -2.42
CA ARG A 208 11.12 8.61 -2.78
C ARG A 208 11.72 8.35 -4.16
N LYS A 209 12.00 7.09 -4.51
CA LYS A 209 12.46 6.74 -5.86
C LYS A 209 11.46 7.18 -6.93
N PHE A 210 10.15 7.02 -6.68
CA PHE A 210 9.12 7.48 -7.61
C PHE A 210 9.02 9.00 -7.71
N GLU A 211 9.17 9.72 -6.59
CA GLU A 211 9.26 11.20 -6.58
C GLU A 211 10.42 11.71 -7.44
N PHE A 212 11.62 11.13 -7.26
CA PHE A 212 12.79 11.49 -8.08
C PHE A 212 12.59 11.19 -9.56
N ASN A 213 12.05 10.00 -9.89
CA ASN A 213 11.74 9.65 -11.27
C ASN A 213 10.75 10.65 -11.93
N ARG A 214 9.85 11.24 -11.14
CA ARG A 214 8.90 12.26 -11.64
C ARG A 214 9.63 13.55 -11.99
N ILE A 215 10.54 14.03 -11.14
CA ILE A 215 11.38 15.22 -11.40
C ILE A 215 12.29 14.98 -12.60
N GLU A 216 12.91 13.81 -12.69
CA GLU A 216 13.80 13.49 -13.80
C GLU A 216 13.06 13.52 -15.15
N ARG A 217 11.84 12.97 -15.19
CA ARG A 217 11.01 12.97 -16.41
C ARG A 217 10.57 14.37 -16.82
N SER A 218 10.20 15.24 -15.88
CA SER A 218 9.80 16.62 -16.20
C SER A 218 10.99 17.44 -16.70
N PHE A 219 12.19 17.24 -16.13
CA PHE A 219 13.42 17.87 -16.61
C PHE A 219 13.75 17.45 -18.05
N ARG A 220 13.70 16.13 -18.34
CA ARG A 220 13.96 15.58 -19.69
C ARG A 220 12.94 16.01 -20.75
N ARG A 221 11.69 16.31 -20.36
CA ARG A 221 10.61 16.68 -21.29
C ARG A 221 10.46 18.19 -21.51
N GLN A 222 11.26 19.04 -20.84
CA GLN A 222 11.26 20.50 -20.98
C GLN A 222 9.83 21.12 -21.04
N GLN A 223 8.90 20.59 -20.25
CA GLN A 223 7.54 21.15 -20.23
C GLN A 223 7.54 22.44 -19.39
N PHE A 224 7.59 23.60 -20.06
CA PHE A 224 7.61 24.92 -19.44
C PHE A 224 6.45 25.17 -18.46
N ASN A 225 5.31 24.50 -18.65
CA ASN A 225 4.13 24.61 -17.78
C ASN A 225 4.19 23.76 -16.49
N GLU A 226 5.19 22.88 -16.32
CA GLU A 226 5.30 22.03 -15.13
C GLU A 226 6.22 22.58 -14.04
N ARG A 227 6.87 23.74 -14.25
CA ARG A 227 7.87 24.30 -13.30
C ARG A 227 7.37 24.37 -11.86
N LYS A 228 6.12 24.79 -11.64
CA LYS A 228 5.49 24.83 -10.31
C LYS A 228 5.32 23.44 -9.69
N ILE A 229 4.92 22.45 -10.49
CA ILE A 229 4.75 21.05 -10.05
C ILE A 229 6.11 20.45 -9.69
N VAL A 230 7.15 20.79 -10.46
CA VAL A 230 8.53 20.36 -10.20
C VAL A 230 9.05 20.97 -8.89
N THR A 231 8.92 22.28 -8.69
CA THR A 231 9.32 22.91 -7.42
C THR A 231 8.56 22.35 -6.22
N HIS A 232 7.25 22.10 -6.34
CA HIS A 232 6.49 21.43 -5.27
C HIS A 232 6.97 20.01 -5.00
N THR A 233 7.38 19.27 -6.04
CA THR A 233 7.93 17.92 -5.88
C THR A 233 9.33 17.97 -5.25
N GLU A 234 10.18 18.92 -5.64
CA GLU A 234 11.51 19.16 -5.03
C GLU A 234 11.41 19.55 -3.56
N ASP A 235 10.48 20.43 -3.22
CA ASP A 235 10.23 20.83 -1.84
C ASP A 235 9.71 19.65 -1.04
N SER A 236 8.68 18.95 -1.53
CA SER A 236 8.18 17.72 -0.90
C SER A 236 9.32 16.71 -0.69
N ILE A 237 10.25 16.64 -1.63
CA ILE A 237 11.43 15.81 -1.51
C ILE A 237 12.26 16.24 -0.29
N LYS A 238 12.63 17.51 -0.17
CA LYS A 238 13.38 18.05 0.98
C LYS A 238 12.64 17.84 2.29
N TRP A 239 11.32 18.05 2.33
CA TRP A 239 10.49 17.87 3.52
C TRP A 239 10.42 16.43 4.05
N HIS A 240 10.48 15.43 3.16
CA HIS A 240 10.38 14.02 3.56
C HIS A 240 11.70 13.40 4.02
N ASP A 241 12.85 14.02 3.71
CA ASP A 241 14.19 13.52 4.02
C ASP A 241 14.45 13.36 5.54
N PRO A 242 14.11 14.33 6.41
CA PRO A 242 14.22 14.17 7.86
C PRO A 242 13.34 13.04 8.41
N GLY A 243 12.26 12.70 7.70
CA GLY A 243 11.38 11.59 8.06
C GLY A 243 12.00 10.22 7.82
N ILE A 244 12.81 10.07 6.77
CA ILE A 244 13.56 8.84 6.45
C ILE A 244 14.70 8.67 7.45
N GLN A 245 15.47 9.74 7.70
CA GLN A 245 16.56 9.73 8.68
C GLN A 245 16.08 9.41 10.10
N ARG A 246 14.91 9.92 10.52
CA ARG A 246 14.31 9.57 11.82
C ARG A 246 13.96 8.09 11.92
N LEU A 247 13.45 7.49 10.84
CA LEU A 247 13.16 6.04 10.83
C LEU A 247 14.44 5.21 10.91
N ALA A 248 15.50 5.61 10.19
CA ALA A 248 16.80 4.94 10.28
C ALA A 248 17.37 5.01 11.72
N ARG A 249 17.37 6.20 12.32
CA ARG A 249 17.78 6.39 13.73
C ARG A 249 16.98 5.52 14.70
N SER A 250 15.65 5.52 14.58
CA SER A 250 14.79 4.69 15.42
C SER A 250 15.03 3.18 15.24
N TYR A 251 15.38 2.74 14.02
CA TYR A 251 15.78 1.36 13.78
C TYR A 251 17.08 1.02 14.51
N ASN A 252 18.09 1.89 14.41
CA ASN A 252 19.40 1.69 15.05
C ASN A 252 19.30 1.74 16.59
N GLU A 253 18.41 2.56 17.15
CA GLU A 253 18.09 2.52 18.59
C GLU A 253 17.50 1.18 19.02
N LEU A 254 16.59 0.61 18.22
CA LEU A 254 16.04 -0.73 18.49
C LEU A 254 17.09 -1.83 18.32
N HIS A 255 18.01 -1.68 17.36
CA HIS A 255 19.16 -2.55 17.20
C HIS A 255 20.03 -2.57 18.46
N LYS A 256 20.44 -1.39 18.96
CA LYS A 256 21.21 -1.25 20.22
C LYS A 256 20.49 -1.91 21.39
N LYS A 257 19.18 -1.66 21.54
CA LYS A 257 18.36 -2.32 22.56
C LYS A 257 18.36 -3.84 22.46
N MET A 258 18.32 -4.40 21.25
CA MET A 258 18.40 -5.85 21.05
C MET A 258 19.78 -6.40 21.43
N VAL A 259 20.87 -5.69 21.11
CA VAL A 259 22.24 -6.04 21.51
C VAL A 259 22.36 -6.08 23.03
N ASP A 260 21.85 -5.05 23.73
CA ASP A 260 21.86 -5.00 25.20
C ASP A 260 21.06 -6.14 25.83
N LEU A 261 19.92 -6.52 25.24
CA LEU A 261 19.10 -7.63 25.73
C LEU A 261 19.78 -8.99 25.53
N VAL A 262 20.56 -9.17 24.47
CA VAL A 262 21.39 -10.37 24.27
C VAL A 262 22.53 -10.39 25.28
N ARG A 263 23.23 -9.27 25.47
CA ARG A 263 24.33 -9.15 26.46
C ARG A 263 23.86 -9.45 27.88
N THR A 264 22.67 -8.99 28.25
CA THR A 264 22.06 -9.21 29.58
C THR A 264 21.34 -10.57 29.71
N LYS A 265 21.44 -11.46 28.71
CA LYS A 265 20.79 -12.79 28.69
C LYS A 265 19.26 -12.75 28.86
N ARG A 266 18.62 -11.63 28.47
CA ARG A 266 17.15 -11.46 28.45
C ARG A 266 16.53 -11.75 27.08
N ALA A 267 17.36 -12.08 26.10
CA ALA A 267 16.93 -12.55 24.79
C ALA A 267 16.72 -14.08 24.78
N PRO A 268 15.88 -14.60 23.87
CA PRO A 268 15.77 -16.04 23.63
C PRO A 268 17.14 -16.67 23.30
N ARG A 269 17.32 -17.95 23.64
CA ARG A 269 18.52 -18.70 23.25
C ARG A 269 18.65 -18.69 21.71
N ASN A 270 19.86 -18.41 21.21
CA ASN A 270 20.17 -18.27 19.78
C ASN A 270 19.45 -17.12 19.06
N ALA A 271 19.07 -16.07 19.79
CA ALA A 271 18.47 -14.88 19.19
C ALA A 271 19.41 -14.22 18.17
N VAL A 272 18.99 -14.21 16.89
CA VAL A 272 19.70 -13.52 15.81
C VAL A 272 19.30 -12.05 15.78
N ILE A 273 20.28 -11.16 15.85
CA ILE A 273 20.07 -9.71 15.72
C ILE A 273 20.24 -9.31 14.25
N PRO A 274 19.27 -8.58 13.65
CA PRO A 274 19.43 -8.02 12.31
C PRO A 274 20.56 -6.98 12.24
N SER A 275 21.21 -6.82 11.09
CA SER A 275 22.24 -5.79 10.90
C SER A 275 21.72 -4.37 11.11
N GLU A 276 22.59 -3.47 11.60
CA GLU A 276 22.35 -2.03 11.64
C GLU A 276 22.18 -1.44 10.21
N ILE A 277 21.54 -0.27 10.10
CA ILE A 277 21.31 0.46 8.84
C ILE A 277 22.13 1.74 8.80
#